data_AF-A0A0R2JJ05-F1
#
_entry.id   AF-A0A0R2JJ05-F1
#
_cell.length_a   1.000
_cell.length_b   1.000
_cell.length_c   1.000
_cell.angle_alpha   90.00
_cell.angle_beta   90.00
_cell.angle_gamma   90.00
#
_symmetry.space_group_name_H-M   'P 1'
#
loop_
_entity.id
_entity.type
_entity.pdbx_description
1 polymer ?
#
loop_
_entity_poly.entity_id
_entity_poly.type
_entity_poly.pdbx_seq_one_letter_code
_entity_poly.pdbx_strand_id
1 'polypeptide(L)'
;MLGKEFIMPEESTNVEEPIVNAEGSQASDEDKQEQSKTFTQSDLDREVDRRLAKQQEKLEQQIQEAKEAGKSEGQKLAAMTEKERKDAELSQKEQEIADREATLQKRELTASISDELAKQGLPTGLANSLVELGDADVIHSTMETIQSAIEQGINEGVNERLRTEAPKNGGSNVDGADDPFVQVMNKYK
;
A
#
# COMPACT_ATOMS: atom_id res chain seq x y z
N MET A 1 38.38 4.34 -41.19
CA MET A 1 39.34 4.38 -40.08
C MET A 1 38.56 4.28 -38.78
N LEU A 2 39.05 3.44 -37.86
CA LEU A 2 38.52 3.09 -36.52
C LEU A 2 37.23 2.24 -36.56
N GLY A 3 37.21 0.93 -36.28
CA GLY A 3 38.16 0.08 -35.57
C GLY A 3 38.00 0.25 -34.06
N LYS A 4 37.15 -0.58 -33.44
CA LYS A 4 37.21 -0.97 -32.01
C LYS A 4 36.44 -2.28 -31.82
N GLU A 5 37.20 -3.29 -31.44
CA GLU A 5 36.84 -4.68 -31.26
C GLU A 5 35.86 -4.88 -30.10
N PHE A 6 34.90 -5.78 -30.33
CA PHE A 6 34.07 -6.40 -29.30
C PHE A 6 34.89 -7.53 -28.67
N ILE A 7 35.49 -7.25 -27.52
CA ILE A 7 36.28 -8.19 -26.73
C ILE A 7 35.30 -9.08 -25.94
N MET A 8 35.25 -10.37 -26.26
CA MET A 8 34.62 -11.39 -25.43
C MET A 8 35.59 -11.78 -24.29
N PRO A 9 35.13 -11.93 -23.04
CA PRO A 9 35.98 -12.41 -21.97
C PRO A 9 36.22 -13.93 -22.08
N GLU A 10 37.50 -14.28 -22.13
CA GLU A 10 38.06 -15.63 -22.08
C GLU A 10 37.70 -16.35 -20.78
N GLU A 11 37.39 -17.63 -20.94
CA GLU A 11 37.13 -18.64 -19.93
C GLU A 11 38.42 -18.93 -19.15
N SER A 12 38.41 -18.79 -17.84
CA SER A 12 39.52 -19.20 -16.97
C SER A 12 38.98 -19.80 -15.68
N THR A 13 38.70 -21.09 -15.70
CA THR A 13 38.48 -21.88 -14.47
C THR A 13 39.74 -22.68 -14.18
N ASN A 14 40.53 -22.10 -13.29
CA ASN A 14 41.62 -22.71 -12.54
C ASN A 14 41.05 -23.75 -11.56
N VAL A 15 41.50 -25.00 -11.63
CA VAL A 15 41.37 -25.97 -10.53
C VAL A 15 42.68 -26.73 -10.40
N GLU A 16 43.29 -26.56 -9.23
CA GLU A 16 44.57 -27.11 -8.78
C GLU A 16 44.55 -28.65 -8.66
N GLU A 17 45.65 -29.29 -9.08
CA GLU A 17 45.97 -30.68 -8.77
C GLU A 17 46.55 -30.80 -7.35
N PRO A 18 46.21 -31.83 -6.55
CA PRO A 18 47.01 -32.20 -5.39
C PRO A 18 48.12 -33.17 -5.78
N ILE A 19 49.35 -32.73 -5.51
CA ILE A 19 50.59 -33.50 -5.58
C ILE A 19 50.70 -34.33 -4.29
N VAL A 20 50.85 -35.66 -4.40
CA VAL A 20 51.40 -36.49 -3.32
C VAL A 20 52.53 -37.37 -3.84
N ASN A 21 53.73 -37.06 -3.35
CA ASN A 21 54.97 -37.83 -3.49
C ASN A 21 54.87 -39.16 -2.71
N ALA A 22 55.44 -40.24 -3.28
CA ALA A 22 56.50 -41.02 -2.64
C ALA A 22 57.01 -42.13 -3.59
N GLU A 23 58.32 -42.07 -3.89
CA GLU A 23 59.18 -43.18 -4.30
C GLU A 23 58.97 -44.39 -3.37
N GLY A 24 59.13 -45.66 -3.73
CA GLY A 24 59.93 -46.30 -4.77
C GLY A 24 60.43 -47.62 -4.16
N SER A 25 60.06 -48.75 -4.75
CA SER A 25 60.79 -50.03 -4.63
C SER A 25 60.09 -51.08 -5.49
N GLN A 26 60.76 -51.49 -6.58
CA GLN A 26 61.28 -52.85 -6.71
C GLN A 26 61.83 -53.04 -8.12
N ALA A 27 63.11 -53.41 -8.18
CA ALA A 27 63.71 -54.01 -9.35
C ALA A 27 63.12 -55.42 -9.56
N SER A 28 62.80 -55.77 -10.81
CA SER A 28 63.17 -57.05 -11.44
C SER A 28 62.75 -57.02 -12.92
N ASP A 29 63.70 -57.34 -13.78
CA ASP A 29 63.51 -57.68 -15.19
C ASP A 29 62.51 -58.82 -15.37
N GLU A 30 61.68 -58.77 -16.42
CA GLU A 30 61.47 -59.86 -17.39
C GLU A 30 60.37 -59.53 -18.41
N ASP A 31 60.72 -59.74 -19.68
CA ASP A 31 59.92 -59.78 -20.91
C ASP A 31 58.38 -59.63 -20.81
N LYS A 32 57.87 -58.54 -21.40
CA LYS A 32 56.54 -58.53 -22.02
C LYS A 32 56.63 -57.99 -23.44
N GLN A 33 56.55 -58.92 -24.38
CA GLN A 33 56.32 -58.70 -25.81
C GLN A 33 55.25 -57.60 -26.02
N GLU A 34 55.64 -56.51 -26.68
CA GLU A 34 54.71 -55.62 -27.35
C GLU A 34 54.03 -56.40 -28.48
N GLN A 35 52.86 -56.99 -28.19
CA GLN A 35 51.98 -57.48 -29.23
C GLN A 35 51.41 -56.26 -29.98
N SER A 36 51.93 -56.01 -31.18
CA SER A 36 51.33 -55.09 -32.14
C SER A 36 49.92 -55.57 -32.49
N LYS A 37 48.91 -54.97 -31.85
CA LYS A 37 47.49 -55.25 -32.15
C LYS A 37 47.22 -54.82 -33.59
N THR A 38 47.05 -55.79 -34.47
CA THR A 38 46.64 -55.55 -35.86
C THR A 38 45.12 -55.60 -35.90
N PHE A 39 44.44 -54.47 -36.08
CA PHE A 39 42.98 -54.40 -36.16
C PHE A 39 42.49 -54.77 -37.56
N THR A 40 41.40 -55.53 -37.66
CA THR A 40 40.73 -55.78 -38.93
C THR A 40 39.72 -54.66 -39.22
N GLN A 41 39.43 -54.41 -40.50
CA GLN A 41 38.42 -53.42 -40.91
C GLN A 41 37.05 -53.67 -40.26
N SER A 42 36.67 -54.94 -40.07
CA SER A 42 35.40 -55.29 -39.42
C SER A 42 35.35 -54.95 -37.92
N ASP A 43 36.50 -54.93 -37.23
CA ASP A 43 36.56 -54.53 -35.83
C ASP A 43 36.38 -53.02 -35.68
N LEU A 44 36.85 -52.24 -36.66
CA LEU A 44 36.66 -50.80 -36.73
C LEU A 44 35.20 -50.45 -37.05
N ASP A 45 34.60 -51.12 -38.03
CA ASP A 45 33.19 -50.90 -38.41
C ASP A 45 32.24 -51.20 -37.23
N ARG A 46 32.47 -52.31 -36.51
CA ARG A 46 31.70 -52.66 -35.30
C ARG A 46 31.82 -51.62 -34.19
N GLU A 47 33.01 -51.06 -34.00
CA GLU A 47 33.23 -50.02 -32.99
C GLU A 47 32.57 -48.69 -33.40
N VAL A 48 32.60 -48.34 -34.69
CA VAL A 48 31.90 -47.17 -35.24
C VAL A 48 30.39 -47.32 -35.09
N ASP A 49 29.81 -48.46 -35.46
CA ASP A 49 28.38 -48.73 -35.29
C ASP A 49 27.97 -48.67 -33.82
N ARG A 50 28.79 -49.24 -32.93
CA ARG A 50 28.53 -49.19 -31.48
C ARG A 50 28.56 -47.76 -30.94
N ARG A 51 29.48 -46.93 -31.44
CA ARG A 51 29.54 -45.50 -31.06
C ARG A 51 28.36 -44.72 -31.62
N LEU A 52 27.96 -44.99 -32.86
CA LEU A 52 26.82 -44.34 -33.49
C LEU A 52 25.51 -44.68 -32.76
N ALA A 53 25.30 -45.96 -32.44
CA ALA A 53 24.15 -46.41 -31.65
C ALA A 53 24.10 -45.75 -30.27
N LYS A 54 25.25 -45.70 -29.57
CA LYS A 54 25.35 -44.98 -28.27
C LYS A 54 25.07 -43.48 -28.41
N GLN A 55 25.54 -42.85 -29.49
CA GLN A 55 25.27 -41.44 -29.73
C GLN A 55 23.79 -41.19 -30.02
N GLN A 56 23.14 -42.05 -30.82
CA GLN A 56 21.71 -41.95 -31.09
C GLN A 56 20.89 -42.09 -29.80
N GLU A 57 21.19 -43.08 -28.97
CA GLU A 57 20.52 -43.28 -27.68
C GLU A 57 20.70 -42.06 -26.76
N LYS A 58 21.92 -41.51 -26.68
CA LYS A 58 22.19 -40.30 -25.90
C LYS A 58 21.41 -39.08 -26.43
N LEU A 59 21.30 -38.94 -27.75
CA LEU A 59 20.60 -37.82 -28.37
C LEU A 59 19.09 -37.93 -28.13
N GLU A 60 18.54 -39.14 -28.19
CA GLU A 60 17.14 -39.41 -27.91
C GLU A 60 16.79 -39.17 -26.44
N GLN A 61 17.67 -39.59 -25.51
CA GLN A 61 17.55 -39.25 -24.09
C GLN A 61 17.57 -37.73 -23.86
N GLN A 62 18.51 -37.01 -24.47
CA GLN A 62 18.58 -35.54 -24.35
C GLN A 62 17.34 -34.85 -24.93
N ILE A 63 16.81 -35.32 -26.05
CA ILE A 63 15.56 -34.80 -26.62
C ILE A 63 14.39 -35.04 -25.66
N GLN A 64 14.32 -36.22 -25.05
CA GLN A 64 13.25 -36.55 -24.11
C GLN A 64 13.33 -35.72 -22.83
N GLU A 65 14.52 -35.59 -22.25
CA GLU A 65 14.78 -34.72 -21.09
C GLU A 65 14.43 -33.26 -21.40
N ALA A 66 14.85 -32.74 -22.57
CA ALA A 66 14.52 -31.37 -22.98
C ALA A 66 13.00 -31.16 -23.14
N LYS A 67 12.28 -32.16 -23.67
CA LYS A 67 10.81 -32.13 -23.78
C LYS A 67 10.13 -32.14 -22.42
N GLU A 68 10.61 -32.96 -21.49
CA GLU A 68 10.06 -33.06 -20.14
C GLU A 68 10.36 -31.81 -19.31
N ALA A 69 11.58 -31.28 -19.39
CA ALA A 69 11.97 -30.02 -18.79
C ALA A 69 11.12 -28.86 -19.30
N GLY A 70 10.94 -28.74 -20.63
CA GLY A 70 10.09 -27.70 -21.22
C GLY A 70 8.61 -27.81 -20.83
N LYS A 71 8.08 -29.04 -20.69
CA LYS A 71 6.71 -29.25 -20.17
C LYS A 71 6.58 -28.81 -18.72
N SER A 72 7.55 -29.17 -17.87
CA SER A 72 7.56 -28.81 -16.45
C SER A 72 7.67 -27.28 -16.24
N GLU A 73 8.57 -26.63 -16.99
CA GLU A 73 8.73 -25.18 -16.95
C GLU A 73 7.48 -24.46 -17.44
N GLY A 74 6.89 -24.91 -18.55
CA GLY A 74 5.62 -24.35 -19.06
C GLY A 74 4.46 -24.50 -18.07
N GLN A 75 4.37 -25.64 -17.38
CA GLN A 75 3.38 -25.85 -16.32
C GLN A 75 3.60 -24.92 -15.13
N LYS A 76 4.85 -24.74 -14.70
CA LYS A 76 5.21 -23.80 -13.62
C LYS A 76 4.87 -22.36 -13.98
N LEU A 77 5.19 -21.93 -15.20
CA LEU A 77 4.87 -20.59 -15.71
C LEU A 77 3.36 -20.37 -15.80
N ALA A 78 2.60 -21.34 -16.32
CA ALA A 78 1.15 -21.28 -16.38
C ALA A 78 0.53 -21.20 -14.97
N ALA A 79 1.03 -22.02 -14.04
CA ALA A 79 0.58 -22.02 -12.65
C ALA A 79 0.89 -20.69 -11.94
N MET A 80 2.07 -20.09 -12.18
CA MET A 80 2.40 -18.75 -11.69
C MET A 80 1.43 -17.71 -12.24
N THR A 81 1.19 -17.73 -13.55
CA THR A 81 0.27 -16.79 -14.21
C THR A 81 -1.16 -16.90 -13.66
N GLU A 82 -1.63 -18.12 -13.40
CA GLU A 82 -2.95 -18.34 -12.81
C GLU A 82 -3.01 -17.87 -11.35
N LYS A 83 -1.96 -18.15 -10.57
CA LYS A 83 -1.87 -17.69 -9.18
C LYS A 83 -1.85 -16.16 -9.09
N GLU A 84 -1.01 -15.50 -9.88
CA GLU A 84 -0.91 -14.04 -9.92
C GLU A 84 -2.26 -13.40 -10.28
N ARG A 85 -3.00 -13.98 -11.22
CA ARG A 85 -4.35 -13.51 -11.56
C ARG A 85 -5.32 -13.66 -10.38
N LYS A 86 -5.29 -14.80 -9.69
CA LYS A 86 -6.15 -15.04 -8.52
C LYS A 86 -5.80 -14.09 -7.37
N ASP A 87 -4.52 -13.88 -7.10
CA ASP A 87 -4.05 -12.98 -6.05
C ASP A 87 -4.44 -11.53 -6.38
N ALA A 88 -4.35 -11.10 -7.64
CA ALA A 88 -4.83 -9.80 -8.08
C ALA A 88 -6.35 -9.64 -7.93
N GLU A 89 -7.14 -10.65 -8.29
CA GLU A 89 -8.60 -10.63 -8.13
C GLU A 89 -9.00 -10.59 -6.65
N LEU A 90 -8.31 -11.34 -5.78
CA LEU A 90 -8.53 -11.29 -4.34
C LEU A 90 -8.17 -9.93 -3.77
N SER A 91 -7.00 -9.39 -4.12
CA SER A 91 -6.58 -8.06 -3.66
C SER A 91 -7.56 -6.97 -4.09
N GLN A 92 -8.08 -7.05 -5.32
CA GLN A 92 -9.10 -6.11 -5.80
C GLN A 92 -10.42 -6.23 -5.00
N LYS A 93 -10.85 -7.45 -4.68
CA LYS A 93 -12.04 -7.68 -3.84
C LYS A 93 -11.83 -7.18 -2.40
N GLU A 94 -10.65 -7.40 -1.83
CA GLU A 94 -10.30 -6.92 -0.50
C GLU A 94 -10.33 -5.39 -0.44
N GLN A 95 -9.79 -4.71 -1.45
CA GLN A 95 -9.88 -3.25 -1.59
C GLN A 95 -11.34 -2.80 -1.71
N GLU A 96 -12.12 -3.44 -2.57
CA GLU A 96 -13.54 -3.08 -2.74
C GLU A 96 -14.36 -3.29 -1.45
N ILE A 97 -14.05 -4.33 -0.68
CA ILE A 97 -14.66 -4.58 0.63
C ILE A 97 -14.22 -3.49 1.61
N ALA A 98 -12.92 -3.18 1.69
CA ALA A 98 -12.40 -2.15 2.59
C ALA A 98 -13.00 -0.76 2.28
N ASP A 99 -13.14 -0.40 1.00
CA ASP A 99 -13.75 0.87 0.59
C ASP A 99 -15.24 0.94 0.94
N ARG A 100 -15.96 -0.18 0.77
CA ARG A 100 -17.36 -0.29 1.17
C ARG A 100 -17.53 -0.19 2.68
N GLU A 101 -16.69 -0.87 3.45
CA GLU A 101 -16.71 -0.83 4.90
C GLU A 101 -16.39 0.58 5.41
N ALA A 102 -15.36 1.24 4.87
CA ALA A 102 -15.01 2.60 5.23
C ALA A 102 -16.16 3.59 4.90
N THR A 103 -16.81 3.42 3.75
CA THR A 103 -17.96 4.25 3.35
C THR A 103 -19.15 4.03 4.28
N LEU A 104 -19.44 2.78 4.65
CA LEU A 104 -20.53 2.45 5.58
C LEU A 104 -20.25 2.98 6.98
N GLN A 105 -19.04 2.76 7.51
CA GLN A 105 -18.62 3.30 8.80
C GLN A 105 -18.73 4.83 8.83
N LYS A 106 -18.27 5.51 7.76
CA LYS A 106 -18.43 6.96 7.64
C LYS A 106 -19.90 7.36 7.69
N ARG A 107 -20.76 6.69 6.93
CA ARG A 107 -22.20 6.97 6.88
C ARG A 107 -22.88 6.74 8.23
N GLU A 108 -22.56 5.65 8.92
CA GLU A 108 -23.08 5.32 10.25
C GLU A 108 -22.64 6.37 11.28
N LEU A 109 -21.37 6.76 11.26
CA LEU A 109 -20.84 7.81 12.11
C LEU A 109 -21.51 9.17 11.83
N THR A 110 -21.67 9.53 10.55
CA THR A 110 -22.41 10.74 10.15
C THR A 110 -23.84 10.73 10.67
N ALA A 111 -24.55 9.60 10.57
CA ALA A 111 -25.91 9.49 11.08
C ALA A 111 -25.96 9.66 12.60
N SER A 112 -25.04 9.01 13.33
CA SER A 112 -24.94 9.15 14.79
C SER A 112 -24.69 10.59 15.22
N ILE A 113 -23.74 11.28 14.57
CA ILE A 113 -23.44 12.69 14.87
C ILE A 113 -24.62 13.58 14.47
N SER A 114 -25.29 13.32 13.35
CA SER A 114 -26.48 14.04 12.95
C SER A 114 -27.60 13.94 13.99
N ASP A 115 -27.83 12.74 14.54
CA ASP A 115 -28.82 12.52 15.59
C ASP A 115 -28.44 13.25 16.89
N GLU A 116 -27.15 13.28 17.23
CA GLU A 116 -26.67 13.99 18.41
C GLU A 116 -26.79 15.52 18.26
N LEU A 117 -26.43 16.06 17.10
CA LEU A 117 -26.65 17.46 16.76
C LEU A 117 -28.13 17.82 16.86
N ALA A 118 -29.02 16.99 16.31
CA ALA A 118 -30.46 17.23 16.38
C ALA A 118 -30.98 17.26 17.83
N LYS A 119 -30.48 16.36 18.70
CA LYS A 119 -30.83 16.35 20.13
C LYS A 119 -30.38 17.62 20.85
N GLN A 120 -29.23 18.16 20.49
CA GLN A 120 -28.70 19.41 21.05
C GLN A 120 -29.29 20.67 20.37
N GLY A 121 -30.23 20.52 19.42
CA GLY A 121 -30.81 21.64 18.68
C GLY A 121 -29.83 22.31 17.71
N LEU A 122 -28.73 21.64 17.38
CA LEU A 122 -27.69 22.13 16.48
C LEU A 122 -27.99 21.75 15.01
N PRO A 123 -27.49 22.53 14.03
CA PRO A 123 -27.70 22.23 12.62
C PRO A 123 -27.08 20.88 12.20
N THR A 124 -27.91 19.93 11.77
CA THR A 124 -27.47 18.59 11.33
C THR A 124 -26.57 18.62 10.09
N GLY A 125 -26.62 19.68 9.30
CA GLY A 125 -25.72 19.91 8.16
C GLY A 125 -24.23 19.94 8.53
N LEU A 126 -23.91 20.14 9.81
CA LEU A 126 -22.53 20.10 10.32
C LEU A 126 -21.97 18.68 10.48
N ALA A 127 -22.81 17.64 10.44
CA ALA A 127 -22.38 16.27 10.73
C ALA A 127 -21.24 15.79 9.82
N ASN A 128 -21.30 16.05 8.51
CA ASN A 128 -20.25 15.66 7.58
C ASN A 128 -18.91 16.35 7.92
N SER A 129 -18.95 17.65 8.20
CA SER A 129 -17.75 18.42 8.56
C SER A 129 -17.16 17.94 9.87
N LEU A 130 -17.99 17.55 10.85
CA LEU A 130 -17.51 16.99 12.12
C LEU A 130 -16.84 15.62 11.92
N VAL A 131 -17.44 14.74 11.13
CA VAL A 131 -16.87 13.40 10.84
C VAL A 131 -15.47 13.49 10.24
N GLU A 132 -15.16 14.54 9.47
CA GLU A 132 -13.84 14.76 8.86
C GLU A 132 -12.73 15.07 9.88
N LEU A 133 -13.05 15.45 11.12
CA LEU A 133 -12.05 15.62 12.17
C LEU A 133 -11.46 14.28 12.64
N GLY A 134 -12.16 13.17 12.39
CA GLY A 134 -11.69 11.79 12.62
C GLY A 134 -11.57 11.35 14.09
N ASP A 135 -11.35 12.28 15.02
CA ASP A 135 -11.21 12.02 16.45
C ASP A 135 -12.53 12.31 17.19
N ALA A 136 -13.02 11.33 17.95
CA ALA A 136 -14.29 11.42 18.66
C ALA A 136 -14.29 12.50 19.76
N ASP A 137 -13.18 12.67 20.48
CA ASP A 137 -13.06 13.67 21.54
C ASP A 137 -13.04 15.08 20.93
N VAL A 138 -12.34 15.24 19.80
CA VAL A 138 -12.30 16.52 19.06
C VAL A 138 -13.67 16.86 18.48
N ILE A 139 -14.40 15.87 17.94
CA ILE A 139 -15.78 16.05 17.45
C ILE A 139 -16.69 16.54 18.58
N HIS A 140 -16.64 15.89 19.74
CA HIS A 140 -17.48 16.25 20.87
C HIS A 140 -17.16 17.66 21.41
N SER A 141 -15.87 17.98 21.61
CA SER A 141 -15.45 19.32 22.05
C SER A 141 -15.83 20.42 21.04
N THR A 142 -15.73 20.12 19.74
CA THR A 142 -16.15 21.05 18.69
C THR A 142 -17.67 21.26 18.74
N MET A 143 -18.45 20.21 18.98
CA MET A 143 -19.91 20.30 19.13
C MET A 143 -20.30 21.19 20.31
N GLU A 144 -19.69 21.00 21.48
CA GLU A 144 -19.92 21.84 22.66
C GLU A 144 -19.55 23.30 22.41
N THR A 145 -18.44 23.54 21.72
CA THR A 145 -17.99 24.90 21.37
C THR A 145 -18.99 25.60 20.45
N ILE A 146 -19.48 24.90 19.43
CA ILE A 146 -20.49 25.41 18.50
C ILE A 146 -21.79 25.72 19.25
N GLN A 147 -22.22 24.82 20.14
CA GLN A 147 -23.40 25.04 20.97
C GLN A 147 -23.30 26.31 21.80
N SER A 148 -22.20 26.45 22.55
CA SER A 148 -21.96 27.64 23.38
C SER A 148 -21.94 28.93 22.56
N ALA A 149 -21.27 28.93 21.40
CA ALA A 149 -21.21 30.10 20.52
C ALA A 149 -22.58 30.50 19.98
N ILE A 150 -23.43 29.53 19.63
CA ILE A 150 -24.80 29.79 19.15
C ILE A 150 -25.66 30.35 20.29
N GLU A 151 -25.61 29.76 21.48
CA GLU A 151 -26.36 30.23 22.65
C GLU A 151 -25.97 31.68 23.02
N GLN A 152 -24.67 31.98 23.01
CA GLN A 152 -24.15 33.34 23.23
C GLN A 152 -24.67 34.32 22.17
N GLY A 153 -24.53 33.98 20.88
CA GLY A 153 -24.99 34.83 19.79
C GLY A 153 -26.51 35.08 19.80
N ILE A 154 -27.30 34.08 20.20
CA ILE A 154 -28.76 34.24 20.39
C ILE A 154 -29.03 35.22 21.54
N ASN A 155 -28.37 35.04 22.69
CA ASN A 155 -28.55 35.91 23.85
C ASN A 155 -28.17 37.36 23.53
N GLU A 156 -27.04 37.58 22.86
CA GLU A 156 -26.61 38.91 22.41
C GLU A 156 -27.60 39.52 21.42
N GLY A 157 -28.05 38.75 20.42
CA GLY A 157 -29.03 39.21 19.45
C GLY A 157 -30.40 39.52 20.05
N VAL A 158 -30.83 38.79 21.07
CA VAL A 158 -32.05 39.08 21.83
C VAL A 158 -31.87 40.35 22.67
N ASN A 159 -30.75 40.48 23.37
CA ASN A 159 -30.44 41.68 24.16
C ASN A 159 -30.42 42.93 23.29
N GLU A 160 -29.82 42.86 22.10
CA GLU A 160 -29.78 43.99 21.17
C GLU A 160 -31.17 44.33 20.61
N ARG A 161 -32.03 43.33 20.34
CA ARG A 161 -33.42 43.57 19.92
C ARG A 161 -34.31 44.11 21.03
N LEU A 162 -34.08 43.70 22.27
CA LEU A 162 -34.80 44.21 23.46
C LEU A 162 -34.27 45.55 23.93
N ARG A 163 -33.14 46.00 23.39
CA ARG A 163 -32.57 47.31 23.67
C ARG A 163 -33.51 48.39 23.13
N THR A 164 -34.38 48.90 24.00
CA THR A 164 -35.15 50.10 23.71
C THR A 164 -34.20 51.29 23.63
N GLU A 165 -34.45 52.23 22.72
CA GLU A 165 -33.78 53.54 22.78
C GLU A 165 -33.94 54.11 24.19
N ALA A 166 -32.86 54.66 24.75
CA ALA A 166 -32.94 55.33 26.04
C ALA A 166 -34.08 56.37 25.95
N PRO A 167 -35.02 56.39 26.91
CA PRO A 167 -36.11 57.35 26.86
C PRO A 167 -35.52 58.74 26.70
N LYS A 168 -35.99 59.48 25.68
CA LYS A 168 -35.62 60.88 25.42
C LYS A 168 -36.25 61.78 26.47
N ASN A 169 -36.02 61.47 27.74
CA ASN A 169 -36.43 62.30 28.84
C ASN A 169 -35.17 63.06 29.23
N GLY A 170 -35.00 64.25 28.64
CA GLY A 170 -34.29 65.31 29.34
C GLY A 170 -34.86 65.35 30.75
N GLY A 171 -33.98 65.20 31.75
CA GLY A 171 -34.40 64.94 33.13
C GLY A 171 -35.55 65.85 33.52
N SER A 172 -36.65 65.26 33.97
CA SER A 172 -37.78 66.03 34.52
C SER A 172 -37.19 66.90 35.62
N ASN A 173 -37.08 68.20 35.36
CA ASN A 173 -36.53 69.14 36.30
C ASN A 173 -37.61 69.40 37.36
N VAL A 174 -37.72 68.47 38.31
CA VAL A 174 -38.72 68.45 39.41
C VAL A 174 -38.46 69.50 40.49
N ASP A 175 -37.59 70.47 40.21
CA ASP A 175 -37.28 71.62 41.06
C ASP A 175 -37.23 72.94 40.27
N GLY A 176 -37.60 72.91 38.98
CA GLY A 176 -37.63 74.08 38.11
C GLY A 176 -38.96 74.83 38.17
N ALA A 177 -38.97 76.10 37.77
CA ALA A 177 -40.20 76.89 37.61
C ALA A 177 -41.21 76.25 36.62
N ASP A 178 -40.71 75.38 35.73
CA ASP A 178 -41.49 74.62 34.76
C ASP A 178 -42.06 73.31 35.33
N ASP A 179 -41.84 73.00 36.62
CA ASP A 179 -42.46 71.85 37.27
C ASP A 179 -43.99 72.05 37.36
N PRO A 180 -44.79 71.12 36.80
CA PRO A 180 -46.25 71.20 36.83
C PRO A 180 -46.83 71.31 38.26
N PHE A 181 -46.19 70.70 39.26
CA PHE A 181 -46.61 70.79 40.66
C PHE A 181 -46.32 72.17 41.25
N VAL A 182 -45.18 72.77 40.94
CA VAL A 182 -44.82 74.14 41.38
C VAL A 182 -45.76 75.17 40.75
N GLN A 183 -46.11 75.01 39.47
CA GLN A 183 -47.07 75.87 38.78
C GLN A 183 -48.46 75.82 39.42
N VAL A 184 -48.94 74.62 39.76
CA VAL A 184 -50.22 74.44 40.45
C VAL A 184 -50.18 75.12 41.82
N MET A 185 -49.12 74.95 42.59
CA MET A 185 -48.99 75.56 43.92
C MET A 185 -48.92 77.09 43.88
N ASN A 186 -48.28 77.67 42.86
CA ASN A 186 -48.23 79.13 42.69
C ASN A 186 -49.57 79.74 42.24
N LYS A 187 -50.41 78.97 41.53
CA LYS A 187 -51.75 79.43 41.12
C LYS A 187 -52.71 79.66 42.29
N TYR A 188 -52.45 79.05 43.44
CA TYR A 188 -53.32 79.11 44.62
C TYR A 188 -52.70 79.89 45.80
N LYS A 189 -51.60 80.60 45.59
CA LYS A 189 -51.06 81.61 46.53
C LYS A 189 -51.54 82.99 46.13
#